data_AF-A0A829PXG1-F1
#
_entry.id   AF-A0A829PXG1-F1
#
_cell.length_a   1.000
_cell.length_b   1.000
_cell.length_c   1.000
_cell.angle_alpha   90.00
_cell.angle_beta   90.00
_cell.angle_gamma   90.00
#
_symmetry.space_group_name_H-M   'P 1'
#
loop_
_entity.id
_entity.type
_entity.pdbx_description
1 polymer ?
#
loop_
_entity_poly.entity_id
_entity_poly.type
_entity_poly.pdbx_seq_one_letter_code
_entity_poly.pdbx_strand_id
1 'polypeptide(L)'
;MANALGLSIGATQLVATPDDPQSQPVVRSSILTLHEDGPPEVGVPSQPGLTLTGFVGRVGDPVGIVAADGSVHRAEWALTEAMRVLIADAVSSANFTAPPVLSASIPAHWSPQTVSTLRDAIDRVPAFAPGGRQLKLIPDARAALEALAAGRAHLIVASWWCAIWEARAAASRSPMRPAGSSRSGRPSDSPTSPVSRSTRCC
;
A
#
# COMPACT_ATOMS: atom_id res chain seq x y z
N MET A 1 6.71 11.30 10.42
CA MET A 1 6.70 9.89 10.84
C MET A 1 5.90 9.11 9.82
N ALA A 2 6.50 8.07 9.26
CA ALA A 2 5.92 7.23 8.23
C ALA A 2 5.23 6.01 8.84
N ASN A 3 4.13 5.59 8.24
CA ASN A 3 3.40 4.36 8.56
C ASN A 3 3.43 3.37 7.38
N ALA A 4 3.91 3.81 6.23
CA ALA A 4 3.86 3.03 5.01
C ALA A 4 4.94 3.35 4.00
N LEU A 5 5.12 2.40 3.08
CA LEU A 5 6.11 2.45 2.04
C LEU A 5 5.48 1.99 0.72
N GLY A 6 5.44 2.90 -0.25
CA GLY A 6 5.09 2.59 -1.63
C GLY A 6 6.34 2.29 -2.45
N LEU A 7 6.29 1.25 -3.26
CA LEU A 7 7.33 0.90 -4.23
C LEU A 7 6.82 1.17 -5.64
N SER A 8 7.71 1.63 -6.53
CA SER A 8 7.47 1.73 -7.96
C SER A 8 8.46 0.86 -8.70
N ILE A 9 7.94 -0.09 -9.49
CA ILE A 9 8.75 -1.06 -10.23
C ILE A 9 8.80 -0.63 -11.70
N GLY A 10 9.89 0.02 -12.08
CA GLY A 10 10.19 0.39 -13.45
C GLY A 10 11.23 -0.53 -14.07
N ALA A 11 11.22 -0.66 -15.41
CA ALA A 11 12.19 -1.46 -16.15
C ALA A 11 13.65 -1.02 -15.89
N THR A 12 13.86 0.27 -15.64
CA THR A 12 15.19 0.87 -15.45
C THR A 12 15.43 1.44 -14.06
N GLN A 13 14.37 1.74 -13.31
CA GLN A 13 14.44 2.33 -11.98
C GLN A 13 13.47 1.64 -11.03
N LEU A 14 13.92 1.41 -9.81
CA LEU A 14 13.10 1.05 -8.66
C LEU A 14 13.07 2.23 -7.70
N VAL A 15 11.88 2.57 -7.21
CA VAL A 15 11.71 3.71 -6.31
C VAL A 15 10.93 3.28 -5.08
N ALA A 16 11.39 3.66 -3.91
CA ALA A 16 10.66 3.48 -2.66
C ALA A 16 10.33 4.84 -2.06
N THR A 17 9.10 5.01 -1.60
CA THR A 17 8.64 6.28 -1.04
C THR A 17 7.89 6.05 0.26
N PRO A 18 8.45 6.52 1.39
CA PRO A 18 7.73 6.60 2.64
C PRO A 18 6.52 7.55 2.53
N ASP A 19 5.45 7.30 3.27
CA ASP A 19 4.26 8.17 3.35
C ASP A 19 4.43 9.41 4.25
N ASP A 20 5.67 9.90 4.37
CA ASP A 20 6.04 11.07 5.15
C ASP A 20 6.53 12.21 4.22
N PRO A 21 5.89 13.39 4.23
CA PRO A 21 6.29 14.53 3.40
C PRO A 21 7.74 14.99 3.60
N GLN A 22 8.35 14.69 4.75
CA GLN A 22 9.73 15.09 5.06
C GLN A 22 10.76 14.06 4.60
N SER A 23 10.34 12.85 4.25
CA SER A 23 11.23 11.78 3.82
C SER A 23 11.47 11.85 2.31
N GLN A 24 12.73 11.72 1.91
CA GLN A 24 13.07 11.67 0.48
C GLN A 24 12.78 10.28 -0.09
N PRO A 25 12.30 10.18 -1.34
CA PRO A 25 12.21 8.90 -2.03
C PRO A 25 13.60 8.27 -2.22
N VAL A 26 13.70 6.97 -2.00
CA VAL A 26 14.91 6.20 -2.35
C VAL A 26 14.78 5.74 -3.79
N VAL A 27 15.64 6.25 -4.66
CA VAL A 27 15.69 5.89 -6.09
C VAL A 27 16.94 5.07 -6.36
N ARG A 28 16.78 3.94 -7.04
CA ARG A 28 17.88 3.07 -7.48
C ARG A 28 17.64 2.58 -8.90
N SER A 29 18.70 2.37 -9.67
CA SER A 29 18.61 1.66 -10.95
C SER A 29 18.15 0.22 -10.74
N SER A 30 17.40 -0.34 -11.71
CA SER A 30 16.94 -1.73 -11.73
C SER A 30 18.10 -2.70 -12.07
N ILE A 31 19.11 -2.66 -11.23
CA ILE A 31 20.37 -3.40 -11.30
C ILE A 31 20.53 -4.04 -9.92
N LEU A 32 20.63 -5.36 -9.87
CA LEU A 32 20.89 -6.12 -8.65
C LEU A 32 22.32 -6.65 -8.73
N THR A 33 23.15 -6.33 -7.75
CA THR A 33 24.53 -6.83 -7.68
C THR A 33 24.64 -7.80 -6.50
N LEU A 34 25.06 -9.02 -6.79
CA LEU A 34 25.32 -10.05 -5.79
C LEU A 34 26.81 -10.06 -5.46
N HIS A 35 27.13 -10.21 -4.19
CA HIS A 35 28.50 -10.32 -3.69
C HIS A 35 28.68 -11.71 -3.06
N GLU A 36 29.88 -12.28 -3.18
CA GLU A 36 30.16 -13.62 -2.61
C GLU A 36 30.09 -13.60 -1.08
N ASP A 37 30.66 -12.58 -0.45
CA ASP A 37 30.78 -12.46 1.01
C ASP A 37 29.94 -11.32 1.60
N GLY A 38 28.96 -10.80 0.86
CA GLY A 38 28.26 -9.56 1.21
C GLY A 38 26.76 -9.59 0.96
N PRO A 39 26.00 -8.66 1.57
CA PRO A 39 24.61 -8.46 1.23
C PRO A 39 24.49 -7.97 -0.23
N PRO A 40 23.40 -8.32 -0.93
CA PRO A 40 23.19 -7.80 -2.27
C PRO A 40 22.91 -6.30 -2.28
N GLU A 41 23.33 -5.63 -3.34
CA GLU A 41 23.14 -4.20 -3.56
C GLU A 41 22.18 -3.94 -4.72
N VAL A 42 21.47 -2.81 -4.67
CA VAL A 42 20.58 -2.37 -5.76
C VAL A 42 21.00 -0.99 -6.25
N GLY A 43 21.10 -0.83 -7.55
CA GLY A 43 21.48 0.42 -8.20
C GLY A 43 22.91 0.40 -8.73
N VAL A 44 23.63 1.51 -8.56
CA VAL A 44 25.03 1.60 -8.97
C VAL A 44 25.87 0.82 -7.95
N PRO A 45 26.58 -0.24 -8.36
CA PRO A 45 27.34 -1.06 -7.43
C PRO A 45 28.46 -0.26 -6.78
N SER A 46 28.59 -0.37 -5.46
CA SER A 46 29.67 0.26 -4.70
C SER A 46 30.97 -0.54 -4.79
N GLN A 47 30.84 -1.85 -4.99
CA GLN A 47 31.93 -2.81 -5.13
C GLN A 47 31.69 -3.73 -6.33
N PRO A 48 32.74 -4.36 -6.88
CA PRO A 48 32.59 -5.41 -7.88
C PRO A 48 31.71 -6.56 -7.37
N GLY A 49 30.89 -7.13 -8.26
CA GLY A 49 30.00 -8.25 -7.96
C GLY A 49 29.31 -8.78 -9.20
N LEU A 50 28.50 -9.81 -9.03
CA LEU A 50 27.73 -10.42 -10.11
C LEU A 50 26.46 -9.59 -10.35
N THR A 51 26.45 -8.85 -11.44
CA THR A 51 25.35 -7.93 -11.77
C THR A 51 24.26 -8.61 -12.61
N LEU A 52 23.01 -8.48 -12.15
CA LEU A 52 21.78 -8.91 -12.82
C LEU A 52 20.98 -7.67 -13.24
N THR A 53 20.63 -7.60 -14.53
CA THR A 53 19.83 -6.49 -15.11
C THR A 53 18.69 -7.02 -15.96
N GLY A 54 17.72 -6.16 -16.29
CA GLY A 54 16.60 -6.52 -17.17
C GLY A 54 15.58 -7.49 -16.55
N PHE A 55 15.75 -7.85 -15.27
CA PHE A 55 14.89 -8.80 -14.57
C PHE A 55 13.42 -8.38 -14.50
N VAL A 56 13.13 -7.08 -14.49
CA VAL A 56 11.75 -6.56 -14.53
C VAL A 56 11.03 -7.01 -15.82
N GLY A 57 11.72 -7.00 -16.96
CA GLY A 57 11.13 -7.38 -18.24
C GLY A 57 10.99 -8.89 -18.44
N ARG A 58 11.62 -9.72 -17.60
CA ARG A 58 11.68 -11.18 -17.75
C ARG A 58 10.96 -11.96 -16.66
N VAL A 59 10.18 -11.30 -15.80
CA VAL A 59 9.38 -11.98 -14.78
C VAL A 59 8.47 -13.04 -15.44
N GLY A 60 8.60 -14.30 -15.01
CA GLY A 60 7.86 -15.42 -15.60
C GLY A 60 8.46 -15.99 -16.90
N ASP A 61 9.57 -15.46 -17.40
CA ASP A 61 10.34 -16.05 -18.50
C ASP A 61 11.05 -17.32 -18.01
N PRO A 62 10.83 -18.49 -18.62
CA PRO A 62 11.50 -19.73 -18.22
C PRO A 62 13.02 -19.71 -18.35
N VAL A 63 13.59 -18.82 -19.19
CA VAL A 63 15.03 -18.70 -19.41
C VAL A 63 15.74 -18.00 -18.25
N GLY A 64 15.05 -17.15 -17.48
CA GLY A 64 15.65 -16.41 -16.36
C GLY A 64 16.62 -15.29 -16.79
N ILE A 65 17.61 -14.98 -15.97
CA ILE A 65 18.67 -13.98 -16.19
C ILE A 65 20.00 -14.72 -16.17
N VAL A 66 20.74 -14.63 -17.27
CA VAL A 66 22.08 -15.19 -17.36
C VAL A 66 23.05 -14.15 -16.84
N ALA A 67 23.77 -14.47 -15.79
CA ALA A 67 24.75 -13.59 -15.20
C ALA A 67 26.11 -13.72 -15.91
N ALA A 68 27.06 -12.84 -15.59
CA ALA A 68 28.36 -12.79 -16.27
C ALA A 68 29.23 -14.05 -16.06
N ASP A 69 28.98 -14.79 -14.99
CA ASP A 69 29.62 -16.07 -14.67
C ASP A 69 28.95 -17.27 -15.37
N GLY A 70 27.90 -17.04 -16.16
CA GLY A 70 27.12 -18.06 -16.86
C GLY A 70 26.03 -18.72 -16.01
N SER A 71 25.89 -18.35 -14.73
CA SER A 71 24.80 -18.83 -13.88
C SER A 71 23.44 -18.26 -14.32
N VAL A 72 22.36 -18.99 -14.02
CA VAL A 72 21.00 -18.62 -14.40
C VAL A 72 20.16 -18.35 -13.16
N HIS A 73 19.62 -17.13 -13.07
CA HIS A 73 18.78 -16.68 -11.98
C HIS A 73 17.34 -16.46 -12.44
N ARG A 74 16.35 -16.82 -11.62
CA ARG A 74 14.96 -16.48 -11.93
C ARG A 74 14.75 -14.97 -11.88
N ALA A 75 14.06 -14.41 -12.86
CA ALA A 75 13.85 -12.97 -12.95
C ALA A 75 12.97 -12.44 -11.80
N GLU A 76 11.94 -13.19 -11.42
CA GLU A 76 11.10 -12.88 -10.27
C GLU A 76 11.87 -12.91 -8.95
N TRP A 77 12.85 -13.82 -8.83
CA TRP A 77 13.73 -13.87 -7.66
C TRP A 77 14.60 -12.61 -7.58
N ALA A 78 15.26 -12.26 -8.69
CA ALA A 78 16.09 -11.05 -8.77
C ALA A 78 15.26 -9.78 -8.47
N LEU A 79 14.03 -9.70 -8.98
CA LEU A 79 13.13 -8.59 -8.66
C LEU A 79 12.78 -8.55 -7.18
N THR A 80 12.40 -9.68 -6.58
CA THR A 80 12.09 -9.72 -5.14
C THR A 80 13.31 -9.36 -4.29
N GLU A 81 14.50 -9.80 -4.67
CA GLU A 81 15.70 -9.47 -3.91
C GLU A 81 16.03 -7.98 -4.01
N ALA A 82 15.87 -7.40 -5.20
CA ALA A 82 16.03 -5.97 -5.39
C ALA A 82 14.99 -5.15 -4.59
N MET A 83 13.73 -5.60 -4.55
CA MET A 83 12.70 -4.98 -3.73
C MET A 83 13.02 -5.06 -2.23
N ARG A 84 13.55 -6.20 -1.77
CA ARG A 84 13.92 -6.42 -0.36
C ARG A 84 15.02 -5.46 0.09
N VAL A 85 16.07 -5.31 -0.71
CA VAL A 85 17.17 -4.35 -0.46
C VAL A 85 16.64 -2.92 -0.48
N LEU A 86 15.82 -2.56 -1.46
CA LEU A 86 15.24 -1.22 -1.56
C LEU A 86 14.33 -0.86 -0.38
N ILE A 87 13.54 -1.83 0.13
CA ILE A 87 12.74 -1.65 1.35
C ILE A 87 13.65 -1.40 2.55
N ALA A 88 14.72 -2.19 2.71
CA ALA A 88 15.66 -2.03 3.81
C ALA A 88 16.33 -0.65 3.80
N ASP A 89 16.76 -0.18 2.62
CA ASP A 89 17.29 1.17 2.42
C ASP A 89 16.28 2.24 2.83
N ALA A 90 15.04 2.13 2.35
CA ALA A 90 14.00 3.11 2.62
C ALA A 90 13.59 3.14 4.10
N VAL A 91 13.48 1.97 4.74
CA VAL A 91 13.22 1.85 6.19
C VAL A 91 14.36 2.45 7.01
N SER A 92 15.60 2.32 6.55
CA SER A 92 16.76 2.91 7.24
C SER A 92 16.83 4.44 7.08
N SER A 93 16.29 4.98 5.98
CA SER A 93 16.32 6.42 5.68
C SER A 93 15.17 7.24 6.27
N ALA A 94 14.12 6.59 6.79
CA ALA A 94 12.91 7.26 7.26
C ALA A 94 12.45 6.76 8.63
N ASN A 95 11.77 7.64 9.37
CA ASN A 95 11.32 7.33 10.73
C ASN A 95 9.94 6.68 10.72
N PHE A 96 9.91 5.35 10.84
CA PHE A 96 8.68 4.57 10.94
C PHE A 96 8.23 4.36 12.39
N THR A 97 6.93 4.51 12.66
CA THR A 97 6.36 4.31 14.00
C THR A 97 5.98 2.85 14.29
N ALA A 98 5.82 2.05 13.23
CA ALA A 98 5.46 0.63 13.27
C ALA A 98 5.99 -0.06 12.00
N PRO A 99 5.96 -1.41 11.92
CA PRO A 99 6.26 -2.10 10.67
C PRO A 99 5.42 -1.53 9.51
N PRO A 100 6.05 -1.12 8.40
CA PRO A 100 5.38 -0.33 7.37
C PRO A 100 4.32 -1.14 6.64
N VAL A 101 3.23 -0.47 6.26
CA VAL A 101 2.33 -1.03 5.24
C VAL A 101 3.05 -1.00 3.89
N LEU A 102 3.13 -2.12 3.17
CA LEU A 102 3.81 -2.17 1.86
C LEU A 102 2.83 -2.20 0.68
N SER A 103 3.14 -1.43 -0.37
CA SER A 103 2.61 -1.65 -1.73
C SER A 103 3.68 -1.53 -2.78
N ALA A 104 3.44 -2.13 -3.94
CA ALA A 104 4.23 -1.91 -5.14
C ALA A 104 3.34 -1.64 -6.35
N SER A 105 3.68 -0.61 -7.12
CA SER A 105 3.17 -0.44 -8.47
C SER A 105 3.95 -1.34 -9.44
N ILE A 106 3.22 -2.01 -10.34
CA ILE A 106 3.76 -2.92 -11.35
C ILE A 106 3.40 -2.43 -12.75
N PRO A 107 4.21 -2.71 -13.78
CA PRO A 107 3.91 -2.30 -15.14
C PRO A 107 2.54 -2.80 -15.61
N ALA A 108 1.65 -1.88 -16.05
CA ALA A 108 0.28 -2.22 -16.45
C ALA A 108 0.19 -3.15 -17.66
N HIS A 109 1.25 -3.26 -18.46
CA HIS A 109 1.32 -4.16 -19.61
C HIS A 109 1.66 -5.62 -19.23
N TRP A 110 2.03 -5.89 -17.98
CA TRP A 110 2.31 -7.25 -17.53
C TRP A 110 1.08 -8.14 -17.66
N SER A 111 1.29 -9.35 -18.17
CA SER A 111 0.25 -10.36 -18.24
C SER A 111 -0.19 -10.81 -16.84
N PRO A 112 -1.44 -11.29 -16.66
CA PRO A 112 -1.87 -11.86 -15.39
C PRO A 112 -0.95 -12.97 -14.85
N GLN A 113 -0.35 -13.76 -15.74
CA GLN A 113 0.63 -14.81 -15.39
C GLN A 113 1.95 -14.24 -14.86
N THR A 114 2.43 -13.14 -15.44
CA THR A 114 3.60 -12.41 -14.94
C THR A 114 3.34 -11.89 -13.52
N VAL A 115 2.16 -11.31 -13.30
CA VAL A 115 1.75 -10.82 -11.97
C VAL A 115 1.59 -11.95 -10.96
N SER A 116 1.03 -13.11 -11.36
CA SER A 116 0.91 -14.27 -10.47
C SER A 116 2.28 -14.83 -10.10
N THR A 117 3.20 -14.93 -11.06
CA THR A 117 4.58 -15.40 -10.80
C THR A 117 5.29 -14.50 -9.79
N LEU A 118 5.16 -13.17 -9.92
CA LEU A 118 5.71 -12.25 -8.94
C LEU A 118 5.05 -12.41 -7.56
N ARG A 119 3.72 -12.59 -7.52
CA ARG A 119 3.00 -12.82 -6.26
C ARG A 119 3.50 -14.09 -5.57
N ASP A 120 3.67 -15.19 -6.30
CA ASP A 120 4.18 -16.44 -5.76
C ASP A 120 5.62 -16.29 -5.21
N ALA A 121 6.44 -15.44 -5.84
CA ALA A 121 7.78 -15.13 -5.37
C ALA A 121 7.74 -14.26 -4.08
N ILE A 122 6.86 -13.27 -4.03
CA ILE A 122 6.64 -12.41 -2.86
C ILE A 122 6.21 -13.24 -1.65
N ASP A 123 5.31 -14.21 -1.86
CA ASP A 123 4.73 -15.03 -0.79
C ASP A 123 5.76 -15.90 -0.08
N ARG A 124 6.90 -16.16 -0.71
CA ARG A 124 8.03 -16.92 -0.15
C ARG A 124 8.97 -16.07 0.70
N VAL A 125 8.82 -14.75 0.70
CA VAL A 125 9.76 -13.82 1.34
C VAL A 125 9.06 -13.10 2.52
N PRO A 126 9.37 -13.46 3.77
CA PRO A 126 8.73 -12.88 4.96
C PRO A 126 8.87 -11.35 5.06
N ALA A 127 9.92 -10.79 4.48
CA ALA A 127 10.17 -9.34 4.46
C ALA A 127 9.05 -8.54 3.76
N PHE A 128 8.23 -9.18 2.91
CA PHE A 128 7.08 -8.54 2.27
C PHE A 128 5.77 -8.67 3.04
N ALA A 129 5.78 -9.24 4.24
CA ALA A 129 4.62 -9.28 5.12
C ALA A 129 4.91 -8.67 6.51
N PRO A 130 5.50 -7.45 6.60
CA PRO A 130 5.78 -6.83 7.89
C PRO A 130 4.49 -6.66 8.70
N GLY A 131 4.53 -7.08 9.97
CA GLY A 131 3.35 -7.07 10.84
C GLY A 131 2.21 -7.99 10.37
N GLY A 132 2.52 -9.04 9.60
CA GLY A 132 1.54 -10.02 9.11
C GLY A 132 0.68 -9.52 7.94
N ARG A 133 1.01 -8.36 7.36
CA ARG A 133 0.27 -7.80 6.23
C ARG A 133 1.10 -7.85 4.97
N GLN A 134 0.65 -8.70 4.06
CA GLN A 134 1.27 -8.93 2.76
C GLN A 134 1.31 -7.65 1.90
N LEU A 135 2.39 -7.50 1.15
CA LEU A 135 2.59 -6.44 0.16
C LEU A 135 1.49 -6.48 -0.90
N LYS A 136 0.90 -5.31 -1.17
CA LYS A 136 -0.14 -5.17 -2.21
C LYS A 136 0.45 -4.77 -3.55
N LEU A 137 0.09 -5.51 -4.60
CA LEU A 137 0.43 -5.16 -5.99
C LEU A 137 -0.69 -4.35 -6.64
N ILE A 138 -0.32 -3.25 -7.31
CA ILE A 138 -1.25 -2.34 -7.99
C ILE A 138 -0.69 -2.01 -9.39
N PRO A 139 -1.48 -2.02 -10.46
CA PRO A 139 -0.99 -1.54 -11.75
C PRO A 139 -0.56 -0.07 -11.70
N ASP A 140 0.57 0.27 -12.30
CA ASP A 140 1.13 1.63 -12.35
C ASP A 140 0.18 2.64 -13.02
N ALA A 141 -0.54 2.25 -14.07
CA ALA A 141 -1.53 3.09 -14.73
C ALA A 141 -2.68 3.48 -13.78
N ARG A 142 -3.06 2.57 -12.87
CA ARG A 142 -4.05 2.85 -11.82
C ARG A 142 -3.47 3.80 -10.78
N ALA A 143 -2.25 3.55 -10.33
CA ALA A 143 -1.56 4.43 -9.38
C ALA A 143 -1.42 5.85 -9.93
N ALA A 144 -1.06 6.00 -11.21
CA ALA A 144 -0.93 7.27 -11.90
C ALA A 144 -2.28 8.00 -12.05
N LEU A 145 -3.35 7.27 -12.42
CA LEU A 145 -4.69 7.84 -12.51
C LEU A 145 -5.19 8.35 -11.15
N GLU A 146 -4.98 7.57 -10.10
CA GLU A 146 -5.37 7.94 -8.74
C GLU A 146 -4.58 9.17 -8.24
N ALA A 147 -3.28 9.27 -8.56
CA ALA A 147 -2.46 10.45 -8.26
C ALA A 147 -2.96 11.72 -9.01
N LEU A 148 -3.35 11.56 -10.28
CA LEU A 148 -3.89 12.66 -11.09
C LEU A 148 -5.26 13.13 -10.57
N ALA A 149 -6.17 12.20 -10.29
CA ALA A 149 -7.52 12.49 -9.80
C ALA A 149 -7.50 13.30 -8.50
N ALA A 150 -6.43 13.17 -7.74
CA ALA A 150 -6.23 13.89 -6.51
C ALA A 150 -5.51 15.25 -6.64
N GLY A 151 -5.32 15.76 -7.87
CA GLY A 151 -4.70 17.05 -8.13
C GLY A 151 -3.19 17.09 -7.86
N ARG A 152 -2.53 15.92 -7.83
CA ARG A 152 -1.09 15.79 -7.53
C ARG A 152 -0.29 15.29 -8.74
N ALA A 153 -0.56 15.88 -9.91
CA ALA A 153 0.09 15.54 -11.18
C ALA A 153 1.63 15.72 -11.19
N HIS A 154 2.18 16.49 -10.25
CA HIS A 154 3.63 16.70 -10.09
C HIS A 154 4.31 15.64 -9.19
N LEU A 155 3.56 14.66 -8.68
CA LEU A 155 4.04 13.57 -7.82
C LEU A 155 3.64 12.23 -8.44
N ILE A 156 4.22 11.89 -9.60
CA ILE A 156 4.16 10.52 -10.18
C ILE A 156 4.93 9.52 -9.29
N VAL A 157 5.67 10.04 -8.32
CA VAL A 157 6.25 9.32 -7.20
C VAL A 157 5.82 10.08 -5.95
N ALA A 158 5.31 9.41 -4.92
CA ALA A 158 5.06 10.01 -3.60
C ALA A 158 3.78 10.85 -3.38
N SER A 159 2.59 10.34 -3.70
CA SER A 159 1.41 10.76 -2.94
C SER A 159 0.22 9.85 -3.18
N TRP A 160 -0.58 9.59 -2.14
CA TRP A 160 -1.82 8.79 -2.11
C TRP A 160 -1.70 7.33 -1.70
N TRP A 161 -1.16 7.18 -0.51
CA TRP A 161 -1.31 5.97 0.28
C TRP A 161 -2.49 5.99 1.27
N CYS A 162 -2.99 7.15 1.73
CA CYS A 162 -4.01 7.18 2.78
C CYS A 162 -5.44 6.83 2.34
N ALA A 163 -5.90 7.21 1.14
CA ALA A 163 -7.34 7.14 0.83
C ALA A 163 -7.86 5.75 0.43
N ILE A 164 -6.98 4.84 0.01
CA ILE A 164 -7.36 3.49 -0.43
C ILE A 164 -7.34 2.48 0.73
N TRP A 165 -6.72 2.83 1.86
CA TRP A 165 -6.76 2.02 3.07
C TRP A 165 -8.10 2.17 3.83
N GLU A 166 -8.67 3.37 3.89
CA GLU A 166 -9.95 3.60 4.61
C GLU A 166 -11.17 3.03 3.89
N ALA A 167 -11.18 3.01 2.56
CA ALA A 167 -12.34 2.54 1.79
C ALA A 167 -12.56 1.02 1.81
N ARG A 168 -11.54 0.21 2.15
CA ARG A 168 -11.66 -1.26 2.24
C ARG A 168 -11.67 -1.80 3.68
N ALA A 169 -11.41 -0.94 4.67
CA ALA A 169 -11.85 -1.13 6.06
C ALA A 169 -13.35 -0.83 6.24
N ALA A 170 -14.10 -0.89 5.14
CA ALA A 170 -15.51 -1.23 5.16
C ALA A 170 -15.84 -2.26 6.26
N ALA A 171 -17.06 -2.14 6.75
CA ALA A 171 -17.92 -3.31 6.74
C ALA A 171 -17.58 -4.46 7.70
N SER A 172 -16.90 -4.19 8.83
CA SER A 172 -16.89 -5.14 9.96
C SER A 172 -17.46 -4.61 11.28
N ARG A 173 -17.92 -3.36 11.37
CA ARG A 173 -18.63 -2.86 12.56
C ARG A 173 -19.86 -2.03 12.19
N SER A 174 -21.01 -2.69 12.14
CA SER A 174 -22.33 -2.03 12.24
C SER A 174 -22.66 -1.78 13.72
N PRO A 175 -23.04 -0.56 14.13
CA PRO A 175 -23.80 -0.37 15.35
C PRO A 175 -25.30 -0.49 15.04
N MET A 176 -25.96 -1.34 15.80
CA MET A 176 -27.40 -1.54 15.84
C MET A 176 -28.12 -0.21 16.16
N ARG A 177 -29.18 0.09 15.41
CA ARG A 177 -30.04 1.27 15.58
C ARG A 177 -30.81 1.14 16.92
N PRO A 178 -30.75 2.10 17.86
CA PRO A 178 -31.75 2.14 18.92
C PRO A 178 -33.07 2.64 18.31
N ALA A 179 -34.14 1.87 18.55
CA ALA A 179 -35.50 2.28 18.27
C ALA A 179 -35.95 3.30 19.33
N GLY A 180 -36.64 4.36 18.91
CA GLY A 180 -37.55 5.11 19.78
C GLY A 180 -37.29 6.61 19.88
N SER A 181 -38.16 7.39 19.24
CA SER A 181 -38.88 8.50 19.90
C SER A 181 -39.88 9.10 18.92
N SER A 182 -41.15 8.73 19.09
CA SER A 182 -42.28 9.44 18.50
C SER A 182 -42.66 10.65 19.36
N ARG A 183 -42.90 11.72 18.63
CA ARG A 183 -43.21 13.11 18.99
C ARG A 183 -44.42 13.33 19.91
N SER A 184 -44.25 14.35 20.77
CA SER A 184 -45.15 15.47 21.11
C SER A 184 -46.51 15.20 21.79
N GLY A 185 -46.56 15.46 23.10
CA GLY A 185 -47.73 16.03 23.76
C GLY A 185 -47.62 17.56 23.80
N ARG A 186 -48.69 18.27 23.39
CA ARG A 186 -48.92 19.69 23.69
C ARG A 186 -49.89 19.79 24.87
N PRO A 187 -49.67 20.69 25.83
CA PRO A 187 -50.69 21.11 26.77
C PRO A 187 -51.29 22.46 26.32
N SER A 188 -52.61 22.54 26.31
CA SER A 188 -53.35 23.81 26.34
C SER A 188 -54.68 23.52 27.02
N ASP A 189 -54.88 24.01 28.23
CA ASP A 189 -56.15 24.59 28.68
C ASP A 189 -55.98 25.19 30.08
N SER A 190 -56.34 26.47 30.18
CA SER A 190 -56.58 27.26 31.39
C SER A 190 -57.67 28.30 31.05
N PRO A 191 -58.31 28.97 32.01
CA PRO A 191 -59.25 28.43 32.99
C PRO A 191 -60.61 29.16 32.88
N THR A 192 -61.67 28.60 33.46
CA THR A 192 -62.86 29.38 33.84
C THR A 192 -63.40 28.89 35.18
N SER A 193 -63.38 29.80 36.15
CA SER A 193 -63.87 29.64 37.52
C SER A 193 -65.37 30.00 37.60
N PRO A 194 -66.01 30.07 38.80
CA PRO A 194 -66.75 28.95 39.38
C PRO A 194 -68.22 29.34 39.72
N VAL A 195 -68.86 28.52 40.55
CA VAL A 195 -69.98 28.84 41.49
C VAL A 195 -71.36 28.22 41.17
N SER A 196 -71.54 27.03 41.74
CA SER A 196 -72.54 26.68 42.78
C SER A 196 -73.87 25.98 42.46
N ARG A 197 -74.07 24.92 43.26
CA ARG A 197 -75.27 24.42 43.96
C ARG A 197 -76.57 24.23 43.15
N SER A 198 -77.01 22.98 43.08
CA SER A 198 -78.23 22.50 43.76
C SER A 198 -78.34 20.97 43.59
N THR A 199 -78.19 20.17 44.64
CA THR A 199 -79.25 19.51 45.43
C THR A 199 -80.11 18.46 44.68
N ARG A 200 -79.92 17.20 45.12
CA ARG A 200 -80.90 16.13 45.43
C ARG A 200 -81.70 15.38 44.34
N CYS A 201 -81.58 14.06 44.51
CA CYS A 201 -82.64 13.03 44.69
C CYS A 201 -83.14 12.22 43.48
N CYS A 202 -83.10 10.90 43.75
CA CYS A 202 -83.84 9.75 43.21
C CYS A 202 -83.51 9.28 41.79
#